data_AF-B7UTW1-F1
#
_entry.id   AF-B7UTW1-F1
#
_cell.length_a   1.000
_cell.length_b   1.000
_cell.length_c   1.000
_cell.angle_alpha   90.00
_cell.angle_beta   90.00
_cell.angle_gamma   90.00
#
_symmetry.space_group_name_H-M   'P 1'
#
loop_
_entity.id
_entity.type
_entity.pdbx_description
1 polymer ?
#
loop_
_entity_poly.entity_id
_entity_poly.type
_entity_poly.pdbx_seq_one_letter_code
_entity_poly.pdbx_strand_id
1 'polypeptide(L)'
;MLKLIIYQFQYSKRQWLGTIPLLFVSSLIVGTSLFGIASAIKTANINASQLFQMLIVFGGTTLFFLISNNIRLLIDIFKKDYQLWATLGASRTQLSLLVSGQFYLMAVIVSSIGTILSFIMADSYYKFLQNLLGRDELPDLVITANIQSILLSVFIVPTIVGIGAYFYSSRILKISSILKPKKKKRKVTVTGFINISVRLILWLLCIGLIVSASFSRNKEIISTQSSIILFLLIIHILIIQSLSPSIQVFLIKLLMRIFPTENYVINTGFWNLLSNPSYLKSIQTSMSMGVTLISGFILYTQICIHS
;
A
#
# COMPACT_ATOMS: atom_id res chain seq x y z
N MET A 1 2.25 29.05 -3.62
CA MET A 1 1.72 27.67 -3.48
C MET A 1 1.75 27.16 -2.04
N LEU A 2 2.89 27.19 -1.33
CA LEU A 2 2.98 26.71 0.06
C LEU A 2 1.95 27.33 1.02
N LYS A 3 1.74 28.65 0.97
CA LYS A 3 0.74 29.34 1.79
C LYS A 3 -0.68 28.80 1.56
N LEU A 4 -1.03 28.50 0.30
CA LEU A 4 -2.33 27.95 -0.07
C LEU A 4 -2.52 26.51 0.44
N ILE A 5 -1.46 25.69 0.37
CA ILE A 5 -1.45 24.33 0.91
C ILE A 5 -1.78 24.37 2.41
N ILE A 6 -1.11 25.25 3.16
CA ILE A 6 -1.31 25.39 4.60
C ILE A 6 -2.74 25.87 4.91
N TYR A 7 -3.23 26.91 4.23
CA TYR A 7 -4.58 27.41 4.46
C TYR A 7 -5.66 26.37 4.17
N GLN A 8 -5.57 25.67 3.04
CA GLN A 8 -6.56 24.65 2.73
C GLN A 8 -6.42 23.43 3.64
N PHE A 9 -5.20 23.06 4.05
CA PHE A 9 -5.00 22.01 5.05
C PHE A 9 -5.71 22.38 6.36
N GLN A 10 -5.62 23.64 6.79
CA GLN A 10 -6.34 24.11 7.97
C GLN A 10 -7.85 24.11 7.81
N TYR A 11 -8.36 24.46 6.63
CA TYR A 11 -9.79 24.44 6.32
C TYR A 11 -10.36 23.00 6.30
N SER A 12 -9.57 22.03 5.85
CA SER A 12 -10.03 20.66 5.59
C SER A 12 -9.59 19.61 6.61
N LYS A 13 -9.01 20.00 7.76
CA LYS A 13 -8.42 19.10 8.78
C LYS A 13 -9.26 17.85 9.09
N ARG A 14 -10.58 18.01 9.18
CA ARG A 14 -11.51 16.92 9.51
C ARG A 14 -11.55 15.80 8.47
N GLN A 15 -11.38 16.14 7.18
CA GLN A 15 -11.38 15.16 6.09
C GLN A 15 -10.07 14.36 6.06
N TRP A 16 -8.98 14.91 6.59
CA TRP A 16 -7.67 14.25 6.66
C TRP A 16 -7.57 13.20 7.78
N LEU A 17 -8.45 13.25 8.78
CA LEU A 17 -8.48 12.27 9.87
C LEU A 17 -8.64 10.83 9.35
N GLY A 18 -9.37 10.63 8.26
CA GLY A 18 -9.54 9.31 7.64
C GLY A 18 -8.26 8.70 7.08
N THR A 19 -7.21 9.50 6.85
CA THR A 19 -5.92 9.03 6.34
C THR A 19 -4.93 8.65 7.44
N ILE A 20 -5.20 9.05 8.69
CA ILE A 20 -4.30 8.84 9.83
C ILE A 20 -3.99 7.36 10.06
N PRO A 21 -4.97 6.44 10.15
CA PRO A 21 -4.67 5.05 10.51
C PRO A 21 -3.71 4.39 9.52
N LEU A 22 -3.90 4.65 8.22
CA LEU A 22 -3.03 4.12 7.18
C LEU A 22 -1.59 4.66 7.31
N LEU A 23 -1.45 5.98 7.45
CA LEU A 23 -0.15 6.63 7.57
C LEU A 23 0.56 6.21 8.85
N PHE A 24 -0.18 6.03 9.94
CA PHE A 24 0.33 5.64 11.24
C PHE A 24 0.88 4.22 11.23
N VAL A 25 0.09 3.24 10.78
CA VAL A 25 0.55 1.85 10.64
C VAL A 25 1.76 1.76 9.72
N SER A 26 1.75 2.50 8.61
CA SER A 26 2.89 2.52 7.68
C SER A 26 4.14 3.13 8.31
N SER A 27 4.00 4.22 9.06
CA SER A 27 5.12 4.82 9.81
C SER A 27 5.66 3.89 10.89
N LEU A 28 4.78 3.11 11.54
CA LEU A 28 5.19 2.11 12.52
C LEU A 28 6.07 1.03 11.90
N ILE A 29 5.60 0.42 10.81
CA ILE A 29 6.31 -0.64 10.08
C ILE A 29 7.66 -0.14 9.54
N VAL A 30 7.67 1.02 8.89
CA VAL A 30 8.90 1.59 8.34
C VAL A 30 9.88 1.98 9.44
N GLY A 31 9.39 2.58 10.53
CA GLY A 31 10.21 2.96 11.67
C GLY A 31 10.85 1.76 12.37
N THR A 32 10.07 0.73 12.71
CA THR A 32 10.61 -0.49 13.36
C THR A 32 11.62 -1.19 12.46
N SER A 33 11.35 -1.24 11.15
CA SER A 33 12.28 -1.83 10.18
C SER A 33 13.59 -1.06 10.08
N LEU A 34 13.56 0.28 10.06
CA LEU A 34 14.78 1.09 9.98
C LEU A 34 15.64 1.02 11.25
N PHE A 35 15.01 0.97 12.42
CA PHE A 35 15.73 0.71 13.68
C PHE A 35 16.33 -0.70 13.71
N GLY A 36 15.59 -1.69 13.20
CA GLY A 36 16.04 -3.07 13.03
C GLY A 36 17.26 -3.17 12.11
N ILE A 37 17.20 -2.56 10.91
CA ILE A 37 18.33 -2.54 9.95
C ILE A 37 19.57 -1.89 10.56
N ALA A 38 19.42 -0.70 11.15
CA ALA A 38 20.56 0.02 11.70
C ALA A 38 21.24 -0.76 12.84
N SER A 39 20.44 -1.44 13.66
CA SER A 39 20.95 -2.29 14.73
C SER A 39 21.60 -3.55 14.17
N ALA A 40 20.99 -4.21 13.18
CA ALA A 40 21.50 -5.42 12.54
C ALA A 40 22.82 -5.18 11.79
N ILE A 41 22.96 -4.04 11.11
CA ILE A 41 24.22 -3.64 10.45
C ILE A 41 25.33 -3.48 11.49
N LYS A 42 25.02 -2.87 12.64
CA LYS A 42 26.00 -2.65 13.72
C LYS A 42 26.50 -3.95 14.35
N THR A 43 25.66 -4.97 14.42
CA THR A 43 26.01 -6.30 14.95
C THR A 43 26.41 -7.31 13.87
N ALA A 44 26.58 -6.87 12.62
CA ALA A 44 26.90 -7.71 11.46
C ALA A 44 25.93 -8.89 11.22
N ASN A 45 24.66 -8.75 11.61
CA ASN A 45 23.62 -9.76 11.37
C ASN A 45 22.97 -9.54 9.98
N ILE A 46 23.46 -10.29 9.00
CA ILE A 46 23.04 -10.19 7.60
C ILE A 46 21.58 -10.64 7.43
N ASN A 47 21.16 -11.74 8.05
CA ASN A 47 19.82 -12.32 7.93
C ASN A 47 18.74 -11.35 8.44
N ALA A 48 18.96 -10.77 9.63
CA ALA A 48 18.04 -9.77 10.20
C ALA A 48 17.95 -8.52 9.31
N SER A 49 19.09 -8.03 8.80
CA SER A 49 19.12 -6.84 7.94
C SER A 49 18.33 -7.05 6.63
N GLN A 50 18.42 -8.23 6.02
CA GLN A 50 17.72 -8.57 4.79
C GLN A 50 16.20 -8.66 5.01
N LEU A 51 15.75 -9.26 6.12
CA LEU A 51 14.34 -9.37 6.48
C LEU A 51 13.69 -7.98 6.60
N PHE A 52 14.34 -7.06 7.31
CA PHE A 52 13.81 -5.70 7.47
C PHE A 52 13.87 -4.88 6.18
N GLN A 53 14.90 -5.03 5.34
CA GLN A 53 14.97 -4.36 4.03
C GLN A 53 13.80 -4.77 3.14
N MET A 54 13.48 -6.06 3.10
CA MET A 54 12.33 -6.57 2.37
C MET A 54 11.02 -5.97 2.89
N LEU A 55 10.84 -5.89 4.21
CA LEU A 55 9.65 -5.30 4.81
C LEU A 55 9.47 -3.83 4.40
N ILE A 56 10.56 -3.06 4.28
CA ILE A 56 10.52 -1.67 3.79
C ILE A 56 10.15 -1.61 2.30
N VAL A 57 10.76 -2.43 1.45
CA VAL A 57 10.48 -2.40 -0.01
C VAL A 57 9.03 -2.82 -0.27
N PHE A 58 8.60 -3.92 0.34
CA PHE A 58 7.26 -4.45 0.17
C PHE A 58 6.19 -3.57 0.84
N GLY A 59 6.43 -3.11 2.07
CA GLY A 59 5.57 -2.15 2.78
C GLY A 59 5.48 -0.79 2.06
N GLY A 60 6.59 -0.32 1.49
CA GLY A 60 6.63 0.93 0.73
C GLY A 60 5.84 0.85 -0.58
N THR A 61 5.98 -0.25 -1.33
CA THR A 61 5.21 -0.46 -2.57
C THR A 61 3.71 -0.60 -2.30
N THR A 62 3.31 -1.35 -1.27
CA THR A 62 1.89 -1.46 -0.86
C THR A 62 1.31 -0.10 -0.49
N LEU A 63 2.02 0.70 0.31
CA LEU A 63 1.60 2.06 0.67
C LEU A 63 1.38 2.94 -0.56
N PHE A 64 2.31 2.88 -1.53
CA PHE A 64 2.19 3.64 -2.77
C PHE A 64 0.92 3.28 -3.57
N PHE A 65 0.47 2.02 -3.53
CA PHE A 65 -0.79 1.64 -4.18
C PHE A 65 -2.02 1.98 -3.33
N LEU A 66 -1.98 1.78 -2.01
CA LEU A 66 -3.09 2.09 -1.09
C LEU A 66 -3.43 3.58 -1.06
N ILE A 67 -2.43 4.45 -1.16
CA ILE A 67 -2.66 5.90 -1.16
C ILE A 67 -3.51 6.32 -2.37
N SER A 68 -3.42 5.61 -3.49
CA SER A 68 -4.20 5.90 -4.71
C SER A 68 -5.72 5.87 -4.50
N ASN A 69 -6.19 4.98 -3.62
CA ASN A 69 -7.60 4.87 -3.26
C ASN A 69 -8.03 6.04 -2.38
N ASN A 70 -7.23 6.38 -1.37
CA ASN A 70 -7.48 7.51 -0.49
C ASN A 70 -7.49 8.84 -1.26
N ILE A 71 -6.55 9.03 -2.19
CA ILE A 71 -6.49 10.23 -3.05
C ILE A 71 -7.75 10.33 -3.91
N ARG A 72 -8.25 9.20 -4.44
CA ARG A 72 -9.48 9.21 -5.24
C ARG A 72 -10.68 9.64 -4.40
N LEU A 73 -10.84 9.06 -3.22
CA LEU A 73 -11.91 9.42 -2.28
C LEU A 73 -11.82 10.91 -1.92
N LEU A 74 -10.61 11.39 -1.64
CA LEU A 74 -10.39 12.77 -1.26
C LEU A 74 -10.66 13.76 -2.40
N ILE A 75 -10.24 13.44 -3.63
CA ILE A 75 -10.55 14.25 -4.83
C ILE A 75 -12.06 14.27 -5.09
N ASP A 76 -12.77 13.17 -4.85
CA ASP A 76 -14.22 13.12 -4.97
C ASP A 76 -14.91 14.00 -3.91
N ILE A 77 -14.39 14.06 -2.68
CA ILE A 77 -14.87 14.97 -1.63
C ILE A 77 -14.66 16.44 -2.04
N PHE A 78 -13.46 16.81 -2.49
CA PHE A 78 -13.12 18.19 -2.89
C PHE A 78 -13.51 18.55 -4.31
N LYS A 79 -14.28 17.68 -4.99
CA LYS A 79 -14.54 17.82 -6.42
C LYS A 79 -15.13 19.19 -6.77
N LYS A 80 -16.09 19.69 -5.98
CA LYS A 80 -16.74 20.99 -6.21
C LYS A 80 -15.75 22.15 -6.08
N ASP A 81 -14.89 22.10 -5.07
CA ASP A 81 -13.89 23.16 -4.82
C ASP A 81 -12.82 23.18 -5.91
N TYR A 82 -12.33 22.00 -6.32
CA TYR A 82 -11.37 21.89 -7.41
C TYR A 82 -11.96 22.28 -8.77
N GLN A 83 -13.25 22.05 -8.98
CA GLN A 83 -13.96 22.54 -10.17
C GLN A 83 -14.02 24.06 -10.19
N LEU A 84 -14.36 24.69 -9.06
CA LEU A 84 -14.38 26.15 -8.94
C LEU A 84 -12.99 26.74 -9.20
N TRP A 85 -11.94 26.16 -8.62
CA TRP A 85 -10.57 26.64 -8.83
C TRP A 85 -10.09 26.46 -10.27
N ALA A 86 -10.47 25.36 -10.92
CA ALA A 86 -10.21 25.17 -12.34
C ALA A 86 -10.93 26.23 -13.19
N THR A 87 -12.17 26.62 -12.85
CA THR A 87 -12.87 27.72 -13.55
C THR A 87 -12.24 29.08 -13.33
N LEU A 88 -11.62 29.30 -12.17
CA LEU A 88 -10.85 30.50 -11.83
C LEU A 88 -9.44 30.54 -12.44
N GLY A 89 -9.08 29.55 -13.27
CA GLY A 89 -7.81 29.51 -13.99
C GLY A 89 -6.69 28.72 -13.30
N ALA A 90 -6.97 27.97 -12.23
CA ALA A 90 -5.96 27.13 -11.59
C ALA A 90 -5.50 26.00 -12.53
N SER A 91 -4.18 25.86 -12.69
CA SER A 91 -3.62 24.80 -13.51
C SER A 91 -3.71 23.43 -12.83
N ARG A 92 -3.78 22.38 -13.66
CA ARG A 92 -3.82 20.99 -13.18
C ARG A 92 -2.62 20.62 -12.30
N THR A 93 -1.43 21.12 -12.64
CA THR A 93 -0.20 20.87 -11.89
C THR A 93 -0.22 21.58 -10.53
N GLN A 94 -0.82 22.77 -10.46
CA GLN A 94 -1.02 23.48 -9.20
C GLN A 94 -1.98 22.73 -8.27
N LEU A 95 -3.07 22.17 -8.81
CA LEU A 95 -4.03 21.37 -8.04
C LEU A 95 -3.41 20.05 -7.55
N SER A 96 -2.66 19.34 -8.39
CA SER A 96 -1.99 18.09 -7.98
C SER A 96 -0.88 18.32 -6.95
N LEU A 97 -0.11 19.41 -7.10
CA LEU A 97 0.88 19.83 -6.12
C LEU A 97 0.23 20.19 -4.78
N LEU A 98 -0.96 20.78 -4.83
CA LEU A 98 -1.70 21.14 -3.63
C LEU A 98 -2.18 19.90 -2.85
N VAL A 99 -2.77 18.92 -3.55
CA VAL A 99 -3.18 17.64 -2.93
C VAL A 99 -1.98 16.91 -2.36
N SER A 100 -0.89 16.85 -3.13
CA SER A 100 0.37 16.22 -2.71
C SER A 100 0.96 16.88 -1.47
N GLY A 101 1.00 18.21 -1.42
CA GLY A 101 1.52 18.96 -0.27
C GLY A 101 0.72 18.71 1.00
N GLN A 102 -0.61 18.58 0.91
CA GLN A 102 -1.46 18.27 2.07
C GLN A 102 -1.23 16.86 2.59
N PHE A 103 -1.14 15.88 1.68
CA PHE A 103 -0.77 14.50 2.03
C PHE A 103 0.61 14.43 2.67
N TYR A 104 1.58 15.18 2.14
CA TYR A 104 2.94 15.25 2.67
C TYR A 104 2.95 15.83 4.09
N LEU A 105 2.30 16.97 4.33
CA LEU A 105 2.20 17.59 5.66
C LEU A 105 1.56 16.64 6.66
N MET A 106 0.46 15.98 6.28
CA MET A 106 -0.21 15.03 7.15
C MET A 106 0.70 13.84 7.47
N ALA A 107 1.38 13.30 6.47
CA ALA A 107 2.32 12.21 6.65
C ALA A 107 3.49 12.60 7.55
N VAL A 108 4.04 13.82 7.46
CA VAL A 108 5.14 14.27 8.34
C VAL A 108 4.68 14.29 9.79
N ILE A 109 3.50 14.84 10.09
CA ILE A 109 2.96 14.90 11.46
C ILE A 109 2.72 13.51 12.02
N VAL A 110 2.14 12.62 11.22
CA VAL A 110 1.86 11.25 11.66
C VAL A 110 3.15 10.44 11.80
N SER A 111 4.10 10.61 10.88
CA SER A 111 5.37 9.88 10.89
C SER A 111 6.22 10.29 12.07
N SER A 112 6.30 11.57 12.44
CA SER A 112 7.05 11.98 13.63
C SER A 112 6.52 11.30 14.91
N ILE A 113 5.20 11.24 15.11
CA ILE A 113 4.60 10.49 16.23
C ILE A 113 4.90 8.98 16.09
N GLY A 114 4.72 8.44 14.88
CA GLY A 114 4.97 7.04 14.57
C GLY A 114 6.39 6.60 14.89
N THR A 115 7.39 7.41 14.56
CA THR A 115 8.81 7.08 14.82
C THR A 115 9.15 6.93 16.30
N ILE A 116 8.57 7.78 17.15
CA ILE A 116 8.75 7.67 18.61
C ILE A 116 8.18 6.34 19.10
N LEU A 117 6.98 6.00 18.66
CA LEU A 117 6.34 4.74 19.05
C LEU A 117 7.04 3.52 18.44
N SER A 118 7.53 3.61 17.20
CA SER A 118 8.32 2.57 16.55
C SER A 118 9.57 2.20 17.35
N PHE A 119 10.25 3.19 17.93
CA PHE A 119 11.44 2.91 18.74
C PHE A 119 11.09 2.06 19.97
N ILE A 120 9.98 2.39 20.65
CA ILE A 120 9.49 1.63 21.81
C ILE A 120 9.07 0.21 21.39
N MET A 121 8.40 0.07 20.24
CA MET A 121 7.89 -1.21 19.76
C MET A 121 8.95 -2.10 19.10
N ALA A 122 10.11 -1.55 18.72
CA ALA A 122 11.11 -2.27 17.93
C ALA A 122 11.67 -3.50 18.65
N ASP A 123 11.93 -3.40 19.96
CA ASP A 123 12.40 -4.54 20.78
C ASP A 123 11.35 -5.65 20.87
N SER A 124 10.10 -5.30 21.17
CA SER A 124 8.98 -6.24 21.20
C SER A 124 8.75 -6.92 19.85
N TYR A 125 8.88 -6.16 18.76
CA TYR A 125 8.75 -6.70 17.41
C TYR A 125 9.89 -7.64 17.05
N TYR A 126 11.13 -7.33 17.46
CA TYR A 126 12.27 -8.20 17.25
C TYR A 126 12.13 -9.52 18.02
N LYS A 127 11.70 -9.48 19.28
CA LYS A 127 11.43 -10.68 20.08
C LYS A 127 10.29 -11.52 19.50
N PHE A 128 9.25 -10.87 18.96
CA PHE A 128 8.20 -11.58 18.25
C PHE A 128 8.74 -12.32 17.02
N LEU A 129 9.61 -11.68 16.24
CA LEU A 129 10.30 -12.33 15.11
C LEU A 129 11.19 -13.49 15.58
N GLN A 130 11.94 -13.30 16.67
CA GLN A 130 12.79 -14.33 17.25
C GLN A 130 11.99 -15.54 17.74
N ASN A 131 10.79 -15.33 18.28
CA ASN A 131 9.88 -16.42 18.67
C ASN A 131 9.34 -17.20 17.46
N LEU A 132 9.21 -16.57 16.29
CA LEU A 132 8.74 -17.22 15.07
C LEU A 132 9.85 -17.97 14.34
N LEU A 133 11.07 -17.40 14.28
CA LEU A 133 12.19 -17.96 13.53
C LEU A 133 13.16 -18.81 14.37
N GLY A 134 13.15 -18.65 15.69
CA GLY A 134 14.15 -19.24 16.57
C GLY A 134 15.38 -18.35 16.76
N ARG A 135 16.13 -18.62 17.83
CA ARG A 135 17.33 -17.85 18.20
C ARG A 135 18.55 -18.15 17.33
N ASP A 136 18.51 -19.27 16.62
CA ASP A 136 19.60 -19.73 15.74
C ASP A 136 19.71 -18.84 14.49
N GLU A 137 18.57 -18.45 13.91
CA GLU A 137 18.50 -17.56 12.75
C GLU A 137 18.50 -16.06 13.13
N LEU A 138 18.00 -15.73 14.33
CA LEU A 138 17.93 -14.35 14.84
C LEU A 138 18.58 -14.28 16.23
N PRO A 139 19.91 -14.07 16.32
CA PRO A 139 20.58 -13.86 17.60
C PRO A 139 20.10 -12.59 18.30
N ASP A 140 20.35 -12.49 19.61
CA ASP A 140 19.90 -11.35 20.41
C ASP A 140 20.44 -10.02 19.86
N LEU A 141 19.54 -9.10 19.55
CA LEU A 141 19.84 -7.80 18.96
C LEU A 141 19.46 -6.69 19.93
N VAL A 142 20.44 -5.87 20.30
CA VAL A 142 20.17 -4.64 21.06
C VAL A 142 19.75 -3.56 20.08
N ILE A 143 18.49 -3.13 20.16
CA ILE A 143 17.98 -2.04 19.33
C ILE A 143 18.64 -0.73 19.76
N THR A 144 19.32 -0.07 18.81
CA THR A 144 19.96 1.22 19.04
C THR A 144 19.30 2.32 18.21
N ALA A 145 19.09 3.48 18.83
CA ALA A 145 18.63 4.67 18.14
C ALA A 145 19.82 5.37 17.48
N ASN A 146 19.81 5.46 16.15
CA ASN A 146 20.72 6.31 15.39
C ASN A 146 19.95 7.53 14.86
N ILE A 147 20.57 8.72 14.94
CA ILE A 147 20.04 9.97 14.35
C ILE A 147 19.63 9.77 12.88
N GLN A 148 20.42 9.00 12.13
CA GLN A 148 20.16 8.74 10.71
C GLN A 148 18.87 7.93 10.52
N SER A 149 18.65 6.91 11.35
CA SER A 149 17.43 6.09 11.31
C SER A 149 16.19 6.88 11.71
N ILE A 150 16.32 7.78 12.69
CA ILE A 150 15.25 8.70 13.09
C ILE A 150 14.89 9.62 11.91
N LEU A 151 15.88 10.26 11.29
CA LEU A 151 15.64 11.16 10.17
C LEU A 151 14.99 10.43 8.98
N LEU A 152 15.54 9.27 8.60
CA LEU A 152 15.01 8.46 7.51
C LEU A 152 13.57 8.01 7.78
N SER A 153 13.28 7.55 8.99
CA SER A 153 11.93 7.08 9.35
C SER A 153 10.90 8.21 9.35
N VAL A 154 11.30 9.44 9.69
CA VAL A 154 10.41 10.61 9.58
C VAL A 154 10.11 10.96 8.12
N PHE A 155 11.06 10.83 7.20
CA PHE A 155 10.91 11.34 5.82
C PHE A 155 10.56 10.29 4.73
N ILE A 156 10.84 9.00 4.93
CA ILE A 156 10.55 7.97 3.91
C ILE A 156 9.05 7.85 3.64
N VAL A 157 8.22 7.76 4.68
CA VAL A 157 6.77 7.63 4.50
C VAL A 157 6.18 8.89 3.83
N PRO A 158 6.48 10.13 4.30
CA PRO A 158 6.02 11.33 3.62
C PRO A 158 6.45 11.46 2.17
N THR A 159 7.68 11.07 1.82
CA THR A 159 8.16 11.15 0.44
C THR A 159 7.43 10.18 -0.49
N ILE A 160 7.25 8.91 -0.08
CA ILE A 160 6.46 7.92 -0.84
C ILE A 160 5.02 8.42 -1.04
N VAL A 161 4.39 8.89 0.03
CA VAL A 161 3.01 9.39 0.03
C VAL A 161 2.88 10.65 -0.82
N GLY A 162 3.81 11.61 -0.70
CA GLY A 162 3.83 12.85 -1.47
C GLY A 162 3.99 12.60 -2.97
N ILE A 163 4.94 11.75 -3.36
CA ILE A 163 5.16 11.36 -4.77
C ILE A 163 3.95 10.62 -5.32
N GLY A 164 3.40 9.65 -4.56
CA GLY A 164 2.18 8.94 -4.92
C GLY A 164 1.00 9.90 -5.09
N ALA A 165 0.81 10.80 -4.14
CA ALA A 165 -0.22 11.83 -4.18
C ALA A 165 -0.13 12.72 -5.42
N TYR A 166 1.07 13.17 -5.78
CA TYR A 166 1.27 13.98 -6.98
C TYR A 166 0.95 13.20 -8.26
N PHE A 167 1.45 11.97 -8.38
CA PHE A 167 1.25 11.13 -9.56
C PHE A 167 -0.22 10.78 -9.77
N TYR A 168 -0.90 10.28 -8.74
CA TYR A 168 -2.29 9.86 -8.83
C TYR A 168 -3.25 11.05 -8.96
N SER A 169 -3.05 12.14 -8.22
CA SER A 169 -3.89 13.34 -8.36
C SER A 169 -3.77 13.93 -9.76
N SER A 170 -2.55 14.04 -10.29
CA SER A 170 -2.34 14.47 -11.68
C SER A 170 -3.11 13.58 -12.65
N ARG A 171 -3.04 12.25 -12.50
CA ARG A 171 -3.74 11.31 -13.39
C ARG A 171 -5.26 11.40 -13.27
N ILE A 172 -5.80 11.49 -12.06
CA ILE A 172 -7.24 11.59 -11.81
C ILE A 172 -7.79 12.91 -12.37
N LEU A 173 -7.09 14.03 -12.11
CA LEU A 173 -7.46 15.35 -12.64
C LEU A 173 -7.39 15.42 -14.18
N LYS A 174 -6.62 14.54 -14.84
CA LYS A 174 -6.62 14.37 -16.31
C LYS A 174 -7.89 13.67 -16.82
N ILE A 175 -8.37 12.70 -16.05
CA ILE A 175 -9.52 11.84 -16.41
C ILE A 175 -10.83 12.54 -16.07
N SER A 176 -10.88 13.26 -14.96
CA SER A 176 -11.93 14.22 -14.65
C SER A 176 -11.74 15.43 -15.55
N SER A 177 -12.20 15.33 -16.79
CA SER A 177 -12.55 16.52 -17.56
C SER A 177 -13.68 17.22 -16.81
N ILE A 178 -13.27 18.08 -15.87
CA ILE A 178 -14.07 19.01 -15.07
C ILE A 178 -15.02 19.85 -15.95
N LEU A 179 -14.78 19.90 -17.27
CA LEU A 179 -15.52 20.69 -18.24
C LEU A 179 -16.50 19.93 -19.17
N LYS A 180 -16.44 18.60 -19.31
CA LYS A 180 -17.46 17.86 -20.11
C LYS A 180 -17.66 16.44 -19.59
N PRO A 181 -18.90 16.01 -19.25
CA PRO A 181 -19.22 14.61 -19.06
C PRO A 181 -19.14 13.92 -20.42
N LYS A 182 -17.97 13.39 -20.80
CA LYS A 182 -17.90 12.49 -21.94
C LYS A 182 -18.72 11.24 -21.60
N LYS A 183 -19.89 11.09 -22.24
CA LYS A 183 -20.59 9.82 -22.40
C LYS A 183 -19.62 8.81 -23.06
N LYS A 184 -18.76 8.16 -22.27
CA LYS A 184 -17.86 7.14 -22.78
C LYS A 184 -18.65 5.84 -22.88
N LYS A 185 -19.01 5.47 -24.12
CA LYS A 185 -19.30 4.10 -24.50
C LYS A 185 -18.21 3.20 -23.91
N ARG A 186 -18.62 2.22 -23.12
CA ARG A 186 -17.80 1.24 -22.41
C ARG A 186 -17.16 0.29 -23.41
N LYS A 187 -16.16 0.75 -24.18
CA LYS A 187 -15.23 -0.17 -24.84
C LYS A 187 -14.24 -0.63 -23.79
N VAL A 188 -14.36 -1.88 -23.36
CA VAL A 188 -13.26 -2.59 -22.70
C VAL A 188 -12.11 -2.54 -23.69
N THR A 189 -11.11 -1.70 -23.43
CA THR A 189 -9.97 -1.58 -24.33
C THR A 189 -9.22 -2.90 -24.25
N VAL A 190 -9.04 -3.59 -25.39
CA VAL A 190 -8.31 -4.86 -25.53
C VAL A 190 -6.96 -4.81 -24.81
N THR A 191 -6.32 -3.65 -24.79
CA THR A 191 -5.08 -3.35 -24.05
C THR A 191 -5.17 -3.56 -22.53
N GLY A 192 -6.35 -3.38 -21.93
CA GLY A 192 -6.57 -3.62 -20.50
C GLY A 192 -6.62 -5.10 -20.16
N PHE A 193 -7.21 -5.92 -21.05
CA PHE A 193 -7.27 -7.38 -20.88
C PHE A 193 -5.88 -7.99 -21.08
N ILE A 194 -5.17 -7.58 -22.13
CA ILE A 194 -3.77 -8.01 -22.39
C ILE A 194 -2.88 -7.71 -21.18
N ASN A 195 -3.00 -6.53 -20.57
CA ASN A 195 -2.17 -6.14 -19.43
C ASN A 195 -2.51 -6.92 -18.12
N ILE A 196 -3.73 -7.45 -18.00
CA ILE A 196 -4.09 -8.35 -16.90
C ILE A 196 -3.54 -9.76 -17.19
N SER A 197 -3.71 -10.25 -18.42
CA SER A 197 -3.21 -11.57 -18.84
C SER A 197 -1.70 -11.68 -18.70
N VAL A 198 -0.92 -10.69 -19.15
CA VAL A 198 0.54 -10.68 -19.01
C VAL A 198 0.96 -10.76 -17.54
N ARG A 199 0.28 -10.01 -16.66
CA ARG A 199 0.57 -10.06 -15.21
C ARG A 199 0.22 -11.39 -14.58
N LEU A 200 -0.89 -12.02 -14.99
CA LEU A 200 -1.27 -13.35 -14.56
C LEU A 200 -0.27 -14.42 -15.00
N ILE A 201 0.20 -14.36 -16.25
CA ILE A 201 1.23 -15.28 -16.77
C ILE A 201 2.53 -15.12 -15.98
N LEU A 202 2.96 -13.88 -15.75
CA LEU A 202 4.15 -13.58 -14.96
C LEU A 202 4.02 -14.11 -13.51
N TRP A 203 2.84 -13.97 -12.92
CA TRP A 203 2.54 -14.51 -11.58
C TRP A 203 2.58 -16.04 -11.54
N LEU A 204 1.99 -16.71 -12.53
CA LEU A 204 2.03 -18.17 -12.67
C LEU A 204 3.46 -18.69 -12.88
N LEU A 205 4.28 -17.98 -13.68
CA LEU A 205 5.69 -18.30 -13.86
C LEU A 205 6.46 -18.24 -12.54
N CYS A 206 6.23 -17.20 -11.73
CA CYS A 206 6.87 -17.08 -10.42
C CYS A 206 6.49 -18.23 -9.48
N ILE A 207 5.21 -18.66 -9.48
CA ILE A 207 4.78 -19.83 -8.71
C ILE A 207 5.45 -21.10 -9.21
N GLY A 208 5.49 -21.29 -10.54
CA GLY A 208 6.17 -22.43 -11.15
C GLY A 208 7.63 -22.53 -10.76
N LEU A 209 8.35 -21.39 -10.69
CA LEU A 209 9.73 -21.32 -10.25
C LEU A 209 9.90 -21.64 -8.75
N ILE A 210 8.97 -21.22 -7.89
CA ILE A 210 9.02 -21.54 -6.46
C ILE A 210 8.78 -23.04 -6.24
N VAL A 211 7.80 -23.62 -6.94
CA VAL A 211 7.45 -25.05 -6.84
C VAL A 211 8.54 -25.94 -7.46
N SER A 212 9.18 -25.53 -8.55
CA SER A 212 10.30 -26.31 -9.12
C SER A 212 11.55 -26.23 -8.24
N ALA A 213 11.81 -25.07 -7.64
CA ALA A 213 12.92 -24.87 -6.71
C ALA A 213 12.75 -25.68 -5.40
N SER A 214 11.53 -25.85 -4.88
CA SER A 214 11.30 -26.67 -3.67
C SER A 214 11.61 -28.15 -3.87
N PHE A 215 11.62 -28.65 -5.10
CA PHE A 215 12.06 -30.01 -5.43
C PHE A 215 13.58 -30.17 -5.53
N SER A 216 14.35 -29.08 -5.67
CA SER A 216 15.81 -29.08 -5.79
C SER A 216 16.46 -28.56 -4.50
N ARG A 217 16.95 -29.46 -3.64
CA ARG A 217 17.70 -29.15 -2.40
C ARG A 217 19.08 -28.55 -2.70
N ASN A 218 19.14 -27.31 -3.17
CA ASN A 218 20.41 -26.61 -3.39
C ASN A 218 20.39 -25.24 -2.69
N LYS A 219 21.41 -24.96 -1.85
CA LYS A 219 21.43 -23.76 -0.98
C LYS A 219 21.47 -22.44 -1.75
N GLU A 220 22.10 -22.39 -2.92
CA GLU A 220 22.11 -21.20 -3.79
C GLU A 220 20.71 -20.83 -4.30
N ILE A 221 19.84 -21.82 -4.48
CA ILE A 221 18.47 -21.63 -4.95
C ILE A 221 17.62 -20.95 -3.87
N ILE A 222 17.93 -21.14 -2.59
CA ILE A 222 17.13 -20.60 -1.47
C ILE A 222 17.32 -19.07 -1.33
N SER A 223 18.52 -18.54 -1.56
CA SER A 223 18.73 -17.08 -1.63
C SER A 223 17.98 -16.45 -2.80
N THR A 224 17.96 -17.10 -3.97
CA THR A 224 17.18 -16.64 -5.13
C THR A 224 15.66 -16.72 -4.89
N GLN A 225 15.18 -17.67 -4.07
CA GLN A 225 13.76 -17.79 -3.73
C GLN A 225 13.23 -16.55 -2.99
N SER A 226 14.02 -15.96 -2.09
CA SER A 226 13.65 -14.76 -1.33
C SER A 226 13.26 -13.57 -2.24
N SER A 227 14.05 -13.36 -3.30
CA SER A 227 13.83 -12.30 -4.29
C SER A 227 12.67 -12.61 -5.23
N ILE A 228 12.50 -13.88 -5.61
CA ILE A 228 11.37 -14.33 -6.45
C ILE A 228 10.04 -14.17 -5.70
N ILE A 229 10.01 -14.40 -4.38
CA ILE A 229 8.81 -14.20 -3.55
C ILE A 229 8.46 -12.73 -3.43
N LEU A 230 9.44 -11.86 -3.20
CA LEU A 230 9.23 -10.41 -3.19
C LEU A 230 8.62 -9.95 -4.53
N PHE A 231 9.18 -10.45 -5.63
CA PHE A 231 8.65 -10.18 -6.98
C PHE A 231 7.23 -10.72 -7.17
N LEU A 232 6.95 -11.95 -6.74
CA LEU A 232 5.62 -12.56 -6.76
C LEU A 232 4.60 -11.70 -6.01
N LEU A 233 4.95 -11.23 -4.81
CA LEU A 233 4.08 -10.40 -3.97
C LEU A 233 3.80 -9.04 -4.62
N ILE A 234 4.81 -8.40 -5.23
CA ILE A 234 4.63 -7.17 -6.01
C ILE A 234 3.68 -7.40 -7.19
N ILE A 235 3.89 -8.48 -7.95
CA ILE A 235 2.99 -8.83 -9.06
C ILE A 235 1.57 -9.06 -8.54
N HIS A 236 1.43 -9.70 -7.40
CA HIS A 236 0.14 -9.98 -6.80
C HIS A 236 -0.62 -8.68 -6.44
N ILE A 237 0.06 -7.69 -5.86
CA ILE A 237 -0.49 -6.35 -5.61
C ILE A 237 -0.90 -5.68 -6.93
N LEU A 238 -0.08 -5.80 -7.97
CA LEU A 238 -0.39 -5.24 -9.30
C LEU A 238 -1.65 -5.88 -9.91
N ILE A 239 -1.83 -7.19 -9.74
CA ILE A 239 -3.03 -7.91 -10.18
C ILE A 239 -4.25 -7.38 -9.43
N ILE A 240 -4.19 -7.29 -8.09
CA ILE A 240 -5.26 -6.76 -7.24
C ILE A 240 -5.66 -5.36 -7.71
N GLN A 241 -4.69 -4.48 -7.96
CA GLN A 241 -4.95 -3.11 -8.39
C GLN A 241 -5.56 -3.02 -9.81
N SER A 242 -5.17 -3.96 -10.68
CA SER A 242 -5.69 -4.07 -12.04
C SER A 242 -7.09 -4.66 -12.13
N LEU A 243 -7.58 -5.32 -11.07
CA LEU A 243 -8.91 -5.92 -11.05
C LEU A 243 -10.00 -4.87 -11.27
N SER A 244 -10.88 -5.15 -12.23
CA SER A 244 -11.99 -4.25 -12.58
C SER A 244 -13.12 -4.38 -11.56
N PRO A 245 -13.78 -3.27 -11.15
CA PRO A 245 -14.98 -3.32 -10.31
C PRO A 245 -16.09 -4.19 -10.91
N SER A 246 -16.09 -4.36 -12.24
CA SER A 246 -17.11 -5.16 -12.93
C SER A 246 -17.01 -6.65 -12.59
N ILE A 247 -15.78 -7.16 -12.41
CA ILE A 247 -15.53 -8.55 -12.02
C ILE A 247 -15.98 -8.76 -10.57
N GLN A 248 -15.69 -7.80 -9.69
CA GLN A 248 -16.12 -7.84 -8.28
C GLN A 248 -17.65 -7.85 -8.15
N VAL A 249 -18.32 -6.95 -8.89
CA VAL A 249 -19.80 -6.90 -8.92
C VAL A 249 -20.39 -8.20 -9.44
N PHE A 250 -19.79 -8.80 -10.47
CA PHE A 250 -20.21 -10.11 -10.97
C PHE A 250 -20.06 -11.20 -9.90
N LEU A 251 -18.93 -11.24 -9.20
CA LEU A 251 -18.64 -12.24 -8.16
C LEU A 251 -19.57 -12.09 -6.95
N ILE A 252 -19.89 -10.85 -6.56
CA ILE A 252 -20.84 -10.55 -5.49
C ILE A 252 -22.27 -10.96 -5.87
N LYS A 253 -22.70 -10.70 -7.12
CA LYS A 253 -23.99 -11.21 -7.62
C LYS A 253 -24.06 -12.72 -7.64
N LEU A 254 -22.96 -13.38 -8.02
CA LEU A 254 -22.85 -14.84 -8.00
C LEU A 254 -22.94 -15.37 -6.57
N LEU A 255 -22.27 -14.73 -5.61
CA LEU A 255 -22.31 -15.11 -4.20
C LEU A 255 -23.73 -15.03 -3.62
N MET A 256 -24.47 -13.94 -3.86
CA MET A 256 -25.87 -13.82 -3.40
C MET A 256 -26.83 -14.79 -4.10
N ARG A 257 -26.50 -15.23 -5.31
CA ARG A 257 -27.27 -16.27 -5.99
C ARG A 257 -27.06 -17.63 -5.32
N ILE A 258 -25.87 -17.89 -4.79
CA ILE A 258 -25.53 -19.15 -4.11
C ILE A 258 -26.02 -19.14 -2.65
N PHE A 259 -25.89 -18.00 -1.96
CA PHE A 259 -26.31 -17.81 -0.57
C PHE A 259 -27.35 -16.70 -0.46
N PRO A 260 -28.62 -16.97 -0.82
CA PRO A 260 -29.70 -16.03 -0.56
C PRO A 260 -29.90 -15.90 0.95
N THR A 261 -29.78 -14.69 1.48
CA THR A 261 -30.01 -14.40 2.90
C THR A 261 -31.26 -13.54 3.07
N GLU A 262 -32.17 -13.94 3.95
CA GLU A 262 -33.35 -13.13 4.32
C GLU A 262 -33.04 -11.99 5.28
N ASN A 263 -31.82 -11.96 5.83
CA ASN A 263 -31.38 -10.92 6.75
C ASN A 263 -31.37 -9.54 6.08
N TYR A 264 -32.24 -8.64 6.56
CA TYR A 264 -32.42 -7.29 6.04
C TYR A 264 -31.11 -6.48 6.00
N VAL A 265 -30.25 -6.62 7.02
CA VAL A 265 -28.96 -5.94 7.10
C VAL A 265 -28.00 -6.37 5.99
N ILE A 266 -27.95 -7.67 5.70
CA ILE A 266 -27.06 -8.23 4.66
C ILE A 266 -27.57 -7.81 3.28
N ASN A 267 -28.89 -7.85 3.07
CA ASN A 267 -29.50 -7.48 1.80
C ASN A 267 -29.32 -5.98 1.51
N THR A 268 -29.56 -5.10 2.49
CA THR A 268 -29.33 -3.65 2.33
C THR A 268 -27.85 -3.32 2.08
N GLY A 269 -26.94 -3.97 2.80
CA GLY A 269 -25.49 -3.85 2.57
C GLY A 269 -25.07 -4.27 1.16
N PHE A 270 -25.62 -5.38 0.66
CA PHE A 270 -25.38 -5.88 -0.70
C PHE A 270 -25.80 -4.88 -1.77
N TRP A 271 -27.02 -4.34 -1.68
CA TRP A 271 -27.51 -3.35 -2.65
C TRP A 271 -26.71 -2.03 -2.60
N ASN A 272 -26.26 -1.62 -1.42
CA ASN A 272 -25.41 -0.44 -1.27
C ASN A 272 -24.00 -0.65 -1.86
N LEU A 273 -23.44 -1.85 -1.76
CA LEU A 273 -22.16 -2.19 -2.42
C LEU A 273 -22.29 -2.25 -3.93
N LEU A 274 -23.42 -2.77 -4.44
CA LEU A 274 -23.71 -2.82 -5.87
C LEU A 274 -23.93 -1.44 -6.50
N SER A 275 -24.55 -0.50 -5.77
CA SER A 275 -24.80 0.86 -6.25
C SER A 275 -23.51 1.67 -6.36
N ASN A 276 -22.51 1.37 -5.51
CA ASN A 276 -21.24 2.10 -5.43
C ASN A 276 -20.02 1.23 -5.79
N PRO A 277 -19.79 0.91 -7.09
CA PRO A 277 -18.71 0.02 -7.51
C PRO A 277 -17.30 0.59 -7.23
N SER A 278 -17.15 1.91 -7.13
CA SER A 278 -15.91 2.57 -6.73
C SER A 278 -15.58 2.31 -5.26
N TYR A 279 -16.59 2.36 -4.38
CA TYR A 279 -16.47 2.08 -2.96
C TYR A 279 -16.09 0.61 -2.74
N LEU A 280 -16.77 -0.31 -3.43
CA LEU A 280 -16.46 -1.74 -3.40
C LEU A 280 -15.00 -2.01 -3.79
N LYS A 281 -14.53 -1.42 -4.90
CA LYS A 281 -13.14 -1.59 -5.34
C LYS A 281 -12.17 -1.07 -4.28
N SER A 282 -12.46 0.07 -3.65
CA SER A 282 -11.61 0.63 -2.61
C SER A 282 -11.48 -0.32 -1.42
N ILE A 283 -12.58 -0.88 -0.93
CA ILE A 283 -12.55 -1.83 0.19
C ILE A 283 -11.78 -3.09 -0.19
N GLN A 284 -12.13 -3.73 -1.31
CA GLN A 284 -11.54 -5.00 -1.71
C GLN A 284 -10.04 -4.87 -1.96
N THR A 285 -9.61 -3.81 -2.64
CA THR A 285 -8.17 -3.57 -2.87
C THR A 285 -7.44 -3.32 -1.56
N SER A 286 -7.99 -2.51 -0.65
CA SER A 286 -7.37 -2.26 0.65
C SER A 286 -7.27 -3.51 1.53
N MET A 287 -8.35 -4.29 1.65
CA MET A 287 -8.35 -5.53 2.43
C MET A 287 -7.44 -6.58 1.81
N SER A 288 -7.52 -6.79 0.49
CA SER A 288 -6.67 -7.75 -0.20
C SER A 288 -5.20 -7.38 -0.07
N MET A 289 -4.84 -6.09 -0.21
CA MET A 289 -3.46 -5.65 0.00
C MET A 289 -3.00 -5.89 1.44
N GLY A 290 -3.85 -5.62 2.44
CA GLY A 290 -3.53 -5.92 3.84
C GLY A 290 -3.32 -7.40 4.11
N VAL A 291 -4.20 -8.27 3.59
CA VAL A 291 -4.05 -9.72 3.70
C VAL A 291 -2.78 -10.20 3.01
N THR A 292 -2.49 -9.71 1.80
CA THR A 292 -1.24 -10.07 1.10
C THR A 292 0.01 -9.59 1.82
N LEU A 293 -0.10 -8.49 2.59
CA LEU A 293 1.03 -7.99 3.36
C LEU A 293 1.34 -8.95 4.51
N ILE A 294 0.31 -9.34 5.27
CA ILE A 294 0.44 -10.27 6.40
C ILE A 294 0.86 -11.66 5.90
N SER A 295 0.19 -12.20 4.87
CA SER A 295 0.52 -13.53 4.35
C SER A 295 1.87 -13.57 3.66
N GLY A 296 2.23 -12.52 2.92
CA GLY A 296 3.54 -12.39 2.29
C GLY A 296 4.67 -12.32 3.31
N PHE A 297 4.44 -11.63 4.43
CA PHE A 297 5.38 -11.58 5.54
C PHE A 297 5.56 -12.97 6.19
N ILE A 298 4.48 -13.69 6.47
CA ILE A 298 4.55 -15.04 7.05
C ILE A 298 5.27 -16.02 6.12
N LEU A 299 4.92 -15.99 4.83
CA LEU A 299 5.53 -16.87 3.82
C LEU A 299 7.04 -16.61 3.72
N TYR A 300 7.45 -15.34 3.83
CA TYR A 300 8.86 -14.99 3.87
C TYR A 300 9.56 -15.49 5.13
N THR A 301 8.96 -15.26 6.31
CA THR A 301 9.55 -15.72 7.58
C THR A 301 9.75 -17.23 7.61
N GLN A 302 8.84 -18.00 7.01
CA GLN A 302 8.94 -19.47 6.96
C GLN A 302 10.09 -19.97 6.07
N ILE A 303 10.48 -19.22 5.04
CA ILE A 303 11.51 -19.65 4.10
C ILE A 303 12.91 -19.30 4.62
N CYS A 304 13.05 -18.18 5.34
CA CYS A 304 14.27 -17.91 6.11
C CYS A 304 14.55 -18.98 7.20
N ILE A 305 13.53 -19.69 7.70
CA ILE A 305 13.72 -20.78 8.68
C ILE A 305 14.30 -22.05 8.04
N HIS A 306 14.22 -22.20 6.72
CA HIS A 306 14.66 -23.39 5.98
C HIS A 306 15.85 -23.14 5.04
N SER A 307 16.43 -21.93 5.07
CA SER A 307 17.64 -21.55 4.33
C SER A 307 18.91 -21.80 5.12
#